data_AF-A0A1J3JPL8-F1
#
_entry.id   AF-A0A1J3JPL8-F1
#
_cell.length_a   1.000
_cell.length_b   1.000
_cell.length_c   1.000
_cell.angle_alpha   90.00
_cell.angle_beta   90.00
_cell.angle_gamma   90.00
#
_symmetry.space_group_name_H-M   'P 1'
#
loop_
_entity.id
_entity.type
_entity.pdbx_description
1 polymer ?
#
loop_
_entity_poly.entity_id
_entity_poly.type
_entity_poly.pdbx_seq_one_letter_code
_entity_poly.pdbx_strand_id
1 'polypeptide(L)'
;ANEFSFAMMLCMYKKNGRFEEATRIAKEMREMKIITDPLSYNSVLGLYALDGRFREAVETFKEMVASGIRPDDLTFKSLGTILMKLGLSKEAVRKMEEVRKQEIKRG
;
A
#
# COMPACT_ATOMS: atom_id res chain seq x y z
N ALA A 1 -18.80 4.24 10.45
CA ALA A 1 -17.54 3.60 10.86
C ALA A 1 -16.38 4.54 10.51
N ASN A 2 -15.30 4.55 11.29
CA ASN A 2 -14.14 5.42 11.08
C ASN A 2 -12.93 4.60 10.62
N GLU A 3 -11.88 5.28 10.14
CA GLU A 3 -10.64 4.68 9.61
C GLU A 3 -10.09 3.55 10.50
N PHE A 4 -10.03 3.78 11.82
CA PHE A 4 -9.50 2.83 12.79
C PHE A 4 -10.24 1.49 12.80
N SER A 5 -11.57 1.50 12.83
CA SER A 5 -12.36 0.27 12.83
C SER A 5 -12.15 -0.56 11.57
N PHE A 6 -12.06 0.10 10.40
CA PHE A 6 -11.76 -0.56 9.15
C PHE A 6 -10.33 -1.11 9.11
N ALA A 7 -9.34 -0.34 9.57
CA ALA A 7 -7.96 -0.80 9.65
C ALA A 7 -7.82 -2.03 10.57
N MET A 8 -8.58 -2.09 11.67
CA MET A 8 -8.62 -3.25 12.55
C MET A 8 -9.21 -4.48 11.85
N MET A 9 -10.33 -4.33 11.15
CA MET A 9 -10.93 -5.41 10.36
C MET A 9 -9.97 -5.91 9.27
N LEU A 10 -9.33 -4.99 8.54
CA LEU A 10 -8.34 -5.28 7.51
C LEU A 10 -7.19 -6.12 8.09
N CYS A 11 -6.62 -5.68 9.21
CA CYS A 11 -5.51 -6.36 9.88
C CYS A 11 -5.91 -7.77 10.34
N MET A 12 -7.11 -7.91 10.92
CA MET A 12 -7.64 -9.18 11.40
C MET A 12 -7.88 -10.16 10.25
N TYR A 13 -8.55 -9.75 9.17
CA TYR A 13 -8.76 -10.61 7.99
C TYR A 13 -7.44 -11.02 7.34
N LYS A 14 -6.52 -10.06 7.14
CA LYS A 14 -5.18 -10.32 6.60
C LYS A 14 -4.40 -11.35 7.42
N LYS A 15 -4.39 -11.23 8.76
CA LYS A 15 -3.69 -12.17 9.65
C LYS A 15 -4.26 -13.58 9.60
N ASN A 16 -5.56 -13.71 9.34
CA ASN A 16 -6.24 -14.99 9.22
C ASN A 16 -6.20 -15.57 7.80
N GLY A 17 -5.45 -14.96 6.87
CA GLY A 17 -5.37 -15.41 5.47
C GLY A 17 -6.67 -15.22 4.67
N ARG A 18 -7.62 -14.44 5.20
CA ARG A 18 -8.90 -14.12 4.56
C ARG A 18 -8.74 -12.94 3.62
N PHE A 19 -8.03 -13.17 2.51
CA PHE A 19 -7.55 -12.12 1.62
C PHE A 19 -8.68 -11.46 0.81
N GLU A 20 -9.75 -12.19 0.46
CA GLU A 20 -10.92 -11.63 -0.22
C GLU A 20 -11.63 -10.60 0.66
N GLU A 21 -11.91 -10.93 1.93
CA GLU A 21 -12.54 -9.99 2.86
C GLU A 21 -11.64 -8.81 3.18
N ALA A 22 -10.34 -9.06 3.39
CA ALA A 22 -9.36 -7.99 3.59
C ALA A 22 -9.34 -7.04 2.39
N THR A 23 -9.37 -7.58 1.16
CA THR A 23 -9.41 -6.78 -0.08
C THR A 23 -10.70 -5.97 -0.18
N ARG A 24 -11.85 -6.56 0.17
CA ARG A 24 -13.13 -5.83 0.19
C ARG A 24 -13.08 -4.65 1.15
N ILE A 25 -12.56 -4.86 2.37
CA ILE A 25 -12.38 -3.82 3.37
C ILE A 25 -11.43 -2.73 2.86
N ALA A 26 -10.28 -3.10 2.27
CA ALA A 26 -9.33 -2.14 1.71
C ALA A 26 -9.94 -1.28 0.61
N LYS A 27 -10.74 -1.88 -0.28
CA LYS A 27 -11.45 -1.16 -1.34
C LYS A 27 -12.48 -0.19 -0.76
N GLU A 28 -13.26 -0.62 0.22
CA GLU A 28 -14.26 0.22 0.90
C GLU A 28 -13.61 1.42 1.59
N MET A 29 -12.47 1.22 2.28
CA MET A 29 -11.71 2.32 2.89
C MET A 29 -11.28 3.39 1.87
N ARG A 30 -10.82 2.95 0.67
CA ARG A 30 -10.42 3.84 -0.42
C ARG A 30 -11.61 4.57 -1.05
N GLU A 31 -12.69 3.85 -1.34
CA GLU A 31 -13.90 4.42 -1.94
C GLU A 31 -14.57 5.46 -1.03
N MET A 32 -14.58 5.21 0.28
CA MET A 32 -15.07 6.16 1.28
C MET A 32 -14.10 7.32 1.54
N LYS A 33 -12.88 7.29 0.99
CA LYS A 33 -11.82 8.28 1.21
C LYS A 33 -11.54 8.53 2.70
N ILE A 34 -11.59 7.46 3.50
CA ILE A 34 -11.36 7.54 4.95
C ILE A 34 -9.92 7.24 5.34
N ILE A 35 -9.03 6.95 4.39
CA ILE A 35 -7.62 6.68 4.68
C ILE A 35 -6.88 8.02 4.79
N THR A 36 -6.49 8.40 5.99
CA THR A 36 -5.81 9.67 6.27
C THR A 36 -4.39 9.48 6.79
N ASP A 37 -4.06 8.28 7.29
CA ASP A 37 -2.79 8.00 7.93
C ASP A 37 -1.86 7.09 7.09
N PRO A 38 -0.53 7.34 7.09
CA PRO A 38 0.44 6.46 6.43
C PRO A 38 0.33 4.98 6.83
N LEU A 39 0.02 4.67 8.09
CA LEU A 39 -0.11 3.29 8.58
C LEU A 39 -1.28 2.56 7.92
N SER A 40 -2.38 3.26 7.66
CA SER A 40 -3.54 2.71 6.97
C SER A 40 -3.21 2.43 5.50
N TYR A 41 -2.54 3.35 4.81
CA TYR A 41 -2.03 3.12 3.45
C TYR A 41 -1.07 1.93 3.39
N ASN A 42 -0.13 1.86 4.32
CA ASN A 42 0.83 0.75 4.43
C ASN A 42 0.16 -0.58 4.71
N SER A 43 -0.93 -0.58 5.49
CA SER A 43 -1.70 -1.80 5.76
C SER A 43 -2.38 -2.34 4.50
N VAL A 44 -2.97 -1.45 3.69
CA VAL A 44 -3.58 -1.79 2.39
C VAL A 44 -2.53 -2.24 1.37
N LEU A 45 -1.41 -1.51 1.25
CA LEU A 45 -0.31 -1.87 0.38
C LEU A 45 0.29 -3.23 0.75
N GLY A 46 0.52 -3.45 2.04
CA GLY A 46 1.05 -4.70 2.55
C GLY A 46 0.10 -5.88 2.34
N LEU A 47 -1.21 -5.66 2.41
CA LEU A 47 -2.21 -6.67 2.02
C LEU A 47 -2.03 -7.05 0.54
N TYR A 48 -2.07 -6.07 -0.36
CA TYR A 48 -2.00 -6.33 -1.80
C TYR A 48 -0.66 -6.94 -2.23
N ALA A 49 0.44 -6.56 -1.58
CA ALA A 49 1.75 -7.17 -1.81
C ALA A 49 1.79 -8.66 -1.41
N LEU A 50 1.11 -9.02 -0.33
CA LEU A 50 1.01 -10.42 0.11
C LEU A 50 0.13 -11.24 -0.83
N ASP A 51 -1.06 -10.73 -1.16
CA ASP A 51 -2.07 -11.40 -1.99
C ASP A 51 -1.73 -11.43 -3.50
N GLY A 52 -0.71 -10.67 -3.94
CA GLY A 52 -0.33 -10.61 -5.36
C GLY A 52 -1.18 -9.66 -6.20
N ARG A 53 -1.94 -8.77 -5.57
CA ARG A 53 -2.80 -7.76 -6.20
C ARG A 53 -2.02 -6.51 -6.59
N PHE A 54 -1.11 -6.68 -7.53
CA PHE A 54 -0.10 -5.69 -7.85
C PHE A 54 -0.66 -4.39 -8.43
N ARG A 55 -1.73 -4.48 -9.22
CA ARG A 55 -2.39 -3.32 -9.80
C ARG A 55 -3.00 -2.46 -8.71
N GLU A 56 -3.76 -3.06 -7.81
CA GLU A 56 -4.39 -2.38 -6.68
C GLU A 56 -3.36 -1.71 -5.77
N ALA A 57 -2.21 -2.36 -5.54
CA ALA A 57 -1.11 -1.76 -4.79
C ALA A 57 -0.54 -0.50 -5.45
N VAL A 58 -0.30 -0.52 -6.76
CA VAL A 58 0.20 0.66 -7.49
C VAL A 58 -0.83 1.79 -7.46
N GLU A 59 -2.12 1.47 -7.60
CA GLU A 59 -3.20 2.46 -7.49
C GLU A 59 -3.27 3.07 -6.09
N THR A 60 -3.12 2.28 -5.03
CA THR A 60 -3.06 2.77 -3.65
C THR A 60 -1.84 3.66 -3.40
N PHE A 61 -0.66 3.30 -3.94
CA PHE A 61 0.53 4.15 -3.83
C PHE A 61 0.34 5.51 -4.52
N LYS A 62 -0.25 5.53 -5.72
CA LYS A 62 -0.58 6.77 -6.44
C LYS A 62 -1.55 7.64 -5.64
N GLU A 63 -2.56 7.03 -5.03
CA GLU A 63 -3.53 7.72 -4.18
C GLU A 63 -2.87 8.33 -2.94
N MET A 64 -1.96 7.61 -2.29
CA MET A 64 -1.18 8.09 -1.15
C MET A 64 -0.41 9.38 -1.50
N VAL A 65 0.35 9.34 -2.60
CA VAL A 65 1.12 10.49 -3.09
C VAL A 65 0.21 11.65 -3.50
N ALA A 66 -0.89 11.36 -4.21
CA ALA A 66 -1.85 12.39 -4.63
C ALA A 66 -2.57 13.05 -3.45
N SER A 67 -2.71 12.33 -2.33
CA SER A 67 -3.28 12.83 -1.08
C SER A 67 -2.27 13.63 -0.24
N GLY A 68 -1.04 13.83 -0.73
CA GLY A 68 0.03 14.52 0.00
C GLY A 68 0.59 13.72 1.18
N ILE A 69 0.22 12.45 1.30
CA ILE A 69 0.68 11.57 2.35
C ILE A 69 2.00 10.95 1.90
N ARG A 70 3.06 11.20 2.66
CA ARG A 70 4.42 10.85 2.27
C ARG A 70 4.67 9.34 2.42
N PRO A 71 5.07 8.64 1.33
CA PRO A 71 5.51 7.25 1.41
C PRO A 71 6.68 7.07 2.37
N ASP A 72 6.67 5.96 3.12
CA ASP A 72 7.73 5.62 4.06
C ASP A 72 8.43 4.30 3.69
N ASP A 73 9.33 3.84 4.56
CA ASP A 73 10.10 2.62 4.34
C ASP A 73 9.22 1.37 4.23
N LEU A 74 8.07 1.33 4.91
CA LEU A 74 7.12 0.23 4.81
C LEU A 74 6.39 0.26 3.47
N THR A 75 6.08 1.45 2.95
CA THR A 75 5.54 1.63 1.60
C THR A 75 6.49 1.02 0.56
N PHE A 76 7.76 1.42 0.58
CA PHE A 76 8.75 0.94 -0.39
C PHE A 76 9.08 -0.55 -0.21
N LYS A 77 9.07 -1.08 1.01
CA LYS A 77 9.22 -2.53 1.25
C LYS A 77 8.09 -3.34 0.61
N SER A 78 6.86 -2.85 0.71
CA SER A 78 5.69 -3.51 0.11
C SER A 78 5.77 -3.50 -1.42
N LEU A 79 6.10 -2.35 -2.01
CA LEU A 79 6.29 -2.22 -3.46
C LEU A 79 7.49 -3.03 -3.98
N GLY A 80 8.58 -3.10 -3.23
CA GLY A 80 9.73 -3.94 -3.56
C GLY A 80 9.37 -5.43 -3.60
N THR A 81 8.56 -5.90 -2.64
CA THR A 81 8.03 -7.27 -2.64
C THR A 81 7.20 -7.55 -3.90
N ILE A 82 6.40 -6.58 -4.32
CA ILE A 82 5.58 -6.67 -5.53
C ILE A 82 6.44 -6.79 -6.78
N LEU A 83 7.46 -5.94 -6.95
CA LEU A 83 8.34 -6.01 -8.12
C LEU A 83 9.10 -7.33 -8.21
N MET A 84 9.60 -7.83 -7.08
CA MET A 84 10.28 -9.13 -7.05
C MET A 84 9.33 -10.25 -7.49
N LYS A 85 8.09 -10.26 -6.99
CA LYS A 85 7.08 -11.27 -7.36
C LYS A 85 6.67 -11.19 -8.84
N LEU A 86 6.69 -10.00 -9.42
CA LEU A 86 6.40 -9.79 -10.84
C LEU A 86 7.57 -10.13 -11.77
N GLY A 87 8.75 -10.48 -11.23
CA GLY A 87 9.96 -10.71 -12.03
C GLY A 87 10.44 -9.45 -12.75
N LEU A 88 9.99 -8.27 -12.33
CA LEU A 88 10.36 -7.01 -12.96
C LEU A 88 11.83 -6.69 -12.68
N SER A 89 12.51 -6.19 -13.71
CA SER A 89 13.96 -6.03 -13.74
C SER A 89 14.49 -5.06 -12.68
N LYS A 90 15.81 -5.11 -12.44
CA LYS A 90 16.55 -4.17 -11.57
C LYS A 90 16.26 -2.69 -11.86
N GLU A 91 15.85 -2.36 -13.09
CA GLU A 91 15.50 -1.00 -13.49
C GLU A 91 14.22 -0.49 -12.81
N ALA A 92 13.21 -1.34 -12.64
CA ALA A 92 11.98 -0.97 -11.93
C ALA A 92 12.26 -0.71 -10.44
N VAL A 93 13.13 -1.52 -9.83
CA VAL A 93 13.59 -1.32 -8.45
C VAL A 93 14.35 0.01 -8.33
N ARG A 94 15.25 0.29 -9.29
CA ARG A 94 16.01 1.55 -9.33
C ARG A 94 15.13 2.79 -9.46
N LYS A 95 14.11 2.77 -10.33
CA LYS A 95 13.14 3.87 -10.45
C LYS A 95 12.42 4.12 -9.12
N MET A 96 12.11 3.06 -8.38
CA MET A 96 11.51 3.18 -7.05
C MET A 96 12.45 3.83 -6.03
N GLU A 97 13.73 3.46 -6.04
CA GLU A 97 14.74 4.11 -5.19
C GLU A 97 14.94 5.59 -5.55
N GLU A 98 14.87 5.94 -6.83
CA GLU A 98 14.95 7.33 -7.30
C GLU A 98 13.77 8.15 -6.79
N VAL A 99 12.53 7.63 -6.86
CA VAL A 99 11.35 8.25 -6.27
C VAL A 99 11.52 8.43 -4.76
N ARG A 100 11.99 7.40 -4.05
CA ARG A 100 12.28 7.48 -2.60
C ARG A 100 13.27 8.60 -2.29
N LYS A 101 14.35 8.73 -3.05
CA LYS A 101 15.35 9.79 -2.86
C LYS A 101 14.78 11.19 -3.11
N GLN A 102 13.88 11.34 -4.09
CA GLN A 102 13.23 12.63 -4.35
C GLN A 102 12.28 13.02 -3.22
N GLU A 103 11.51 12.08 -2.70
CA GLU A 103 10.63 12.30 -1.55
C GLU A 103 11.42 12.61 -0.27
N ILE A 104 12.61 12.03 -0.10
CA ILE A 104 13.52 12.36 1.01
C ILE A 104 14.03 13.81 0.93
N LYS A 105 14.36 14.30 -0.27
CA LYS A 105 14.87 15.66 -0.48
C LYS A 105 13.80 16.75 -0.40
N ARG A 106 12.51 16.39 -0.40
CA ARG A 106 11.38 17.34 -0.44
C ARG A 106 10.82 17.71 0.93
N GLY A 107 11.27 17.06 2.01
CA GLY A 107 10.95 17.46 3.39
C GLY A 107 12.18 17.92 4.11
#